data_AF-A0A9W2YQ18-F1
#
_entry.id   AF-A0A9W2YQ18-F1
#
_cell.length_a   1.000
_cell.length_b   1.000
_cell.length_c   1.000
_cell.angle_alpha   90.00
_cell.angle_beta   90.00
_cell.angle_gamma   90.00
#
_symmetry.space_group_name_H-M   'P 1'
#
loop_
_entity.id
_entity.type
_entity.pdbx_description
1 polymer ?
#
loop_
_entity_poly.entity_id
_entity_poly.type
_entity_poly.pdbx_seq_one_letter_code
_entity_poly.pdbx_strand_id
1 'polypeptide(L)'
;MDINSNDGLPPVNMAHRSKSSSSGHAKKSVRRLTVAEVAKEHEIRKLQELIHDDELNIDPDMKTNGKLLVLLVILLAIVSFTLFIIIMACWVRTAQKQTDTTETSKHTDICLTKECVLAAASIESSIDYSVKPCDDFYQFACGRWRKEHSKANLSESITKYTLFRDHNQRVLRDLLEKPIQKNELSSIQKAKTLYASCMNEDMINQVGSKPLQELLVSEFGGWPLTYDKWEESQFNLLTIVKKVNVYEHSTIFNFDYKVHDTDSFQRMLVLDKPLFGLHFLAYYKNEKYRPVLDAYEEAIYHVGKLLGFRNATSARDEVKALVNLEIQMANFRQENSSAIISSSIPIRLEDIHDNYSQILDLRNFLISLMTSPEVGVSDFNNNDTIIHLSRWYFQNLESLIPSTDNRTLANYIIWKFILMCMRHGTLGEKFQSIYNTLMKPTMTMHEHCIDETTKALGSAVSKMFIADYSDRESYDIVLNMAEELKKALDHILEESDWMDEAAKKYAKAKNSYMKFKIGYPDVLENDTALDQMYINYTFNKDTFFQNIMLIRKERFYANLRRFRQPVTNDEWIVEPTHISVSSYSTKSEITVPGAVVQSPYFIKRNPMSLNYGSLGPLIGMRYIHWFDVTGKKLN
;
A
#
# COMPACT_ATOMS: atom_id res chain seq x y z
N MET A 1 -7.22 62.10 8.34
CA MET A 1 -5.93 61.75 7.71
C MET A 1 -6.06 60.44 6.92
N ASP A 2 -6.66 60.36 5.72
CA ASP A 2 -7.66 61.17 4.98
C ASP A 2 -8.16 60.26 3.81
N ILE A 3 -9.47 60.14 3.50
CA ILE A 3 -10.29 61.02 2.61
C ILE A 3 -9.61 61.12 1.21
N ASN A 4 -10.18 60.71 0.06
CA ASN A 4 -11.55 60.39 -0.42
C ASN A 4 -11.46 59.57 -1.76
N SER A 5 -12.48 59.06 -2.49
CA SER A 5 -13.92 58.70 -2.29
C SER A 5 -14.55 58.18 -3.62
N ASN A 6 -15.63 57.37 -3.55
CA ASN A 6 -16.72 57.22 -4.57
C ASN A 6 -16.35 56.61 -5.97
N ASP A 7 -17.24 56.04 -6.81
CA ASP A 7 -18.66 55.58 -6.80
C ASP A 7 -18.79 54.44 -7.87
N GLY A 8 -19.84 53.62 -8.01
CA GLY A 8 -21.18 53.55 -7.39
C GLY A 8 -22.00 52.33 -7.88
N LEU A 9 -23.31 52.29 -7.56
CA LEU A 9 -24.29 51.19 -7.72
C LEU A 9 -25.74 51.79 -7.78
N PRO A 10 -26.91 51.09 -7.87
CA PRO A 10 -27.18 49.64 -8.03
C PRO A 10 -28.20 49.25 -9.19
N PRO A 11 -29.49 48.81 -9.03
CA PRO A 11 -30.03 47.66 -9.81
C PRO A 11 -31.47 47.88 -10.40
N VAL A 12 -32.22 46.79 -10.71
CA VAL A 12 -33.66 46.52 -10.33
C VAL A 12 -34.34 45.41 -11.19
N ASN A 13 -34.89 44.37 -10.53
CA ASN A 13 -36.19 43.64 -10.67
C ASN A 13 -36.96 43.52 -12.04
N MET A 14 -37.90 42.58 -12.28
CA MET A 14 -38.44 41.41 -11.53
C MET A 14 -39.16 40.38 -12.45
N ALA A 15 -39.48 39.23 -11.85
CA ALA A 15 -40.18 38.05 -12.37
C ALA A 15 -41.60 38.23 -12.97
N HIS A 16 -42.03 37.31 -13.87
CA HIS A 16 -43.07 36.30 -13.56
C HIS A 16 -43.40 35.26 -14.69
N ARG A 17 -43.76 34.04 -14.23
CA ARG A 17 -44.94 33.18 -14.56
C ARG A 17 -45.79 33.48 -15.82
N SER A 18 -46.44 32.49 -16.48
CA SER A 18 -46.39 31.01 -16.39
C SER A 18 -47.23 30.29 -17.48
N LYS A 19 -47.03 28.95 -17.62
CA LYS A 19 -47.96 27.89 -18.09
C LYS A 19 -48.32 27.67 -19.58
N SER A 20 -48.04 26.41 -20.00
CA SER A 20 -48.92 25.40 -20.67
C SER A 20 -49.17 25.33 -22.19
N SER A 21 -49.30 24.05 -22.63
CA SER A 21 -50.08 23.47 -23.75
C SER A 21 -49.69 23.71 -25.22
N SER A 22 -48.91 22.77 -25.74
CA SER A 22 -49.22 21.93 -26.91
C SER A 22 -49.89 22.53 -28.17
N SER A 23 -49.15 22.52 -29.28
CA SER A 23 -49.55 21.82 -30.51
C SER A 23 -48.30 21.58 -31.38
N GLY A 24 -48.35 20.64 -32.32
CA GLY A 24 -47.22 20.34 -33.20
C GLY A 24 -47.65 20.25 -34.67
N HIS A 25 -46.73 20.56 -35.59
CA HIS A 25 -46.77 20.12 -36.99
C HIS A 25 -45.36 20.16 -37.59
N ALA A 26 -45.07 19.26 -38.54
CA ALA A 26 -43.72 19.04 -39.06
C ALA A 26 -43.32 20.02 -40.17
N LYS A 27 -42.02 20.32 -40.31
CA LYS A 27 -41.43 20.89 -41.53
C LYS A 27 -40.05 20.31 -41.85
N LYS A 28 -39.86 20.04 -43.14
CA LYS A 28 -38.80 19.25 -43.79
C LYS A 28 -37.37 19.63 -43.39
N SER A 29 -36.53 18.61 -43.18
CA SER A 29 -35.06 18.73 -43.24
C SER A 29 -34.59 18.88 -44.70
N VAL A 30 -33.58 19.70 -44.94
CA VAL A 30 -32.91 19.85 -46.25
C VAL A 30 -31.53 19.21 -46.14
N ARG A 31 -31.36 18.04 -46.78
CA ARG A 31 -30.08 17.33 -46.83
C ARG A 31 -29.18 17.96 -47.88
N ARG A 32 -27.99 18.43 -47.48
CA ARG A 32 -26.94 18.84 -48.43
C ARG A 32 -26.36 17.59 -49.10
N LEU A 33 -26.26 17.61 -50.42
CA LEU A 33 -25.54 16.61 -51.21
C LEU A 33 -24.02 16.82 -51.07
N THR A 34 -23.27 15.77 -51.36
CA THR A 34 -21.81 15.69 -51.19
C THR A 34 -21.06 15.88 -52.51
N VAL A 35 -19.77 16.24 -52.42
CA VAL A 35 -18.93 16.55 -53.60
C VAL A 35 -18.81 15.37 -54.59
N ALA A 36 -18.94 14.13 -54.10
CA ALA A 36 -18.93 12.93 -54.94
C ALA A 36 -20.16 12.80 -55.87
N GLU A 37 -21.29 13.39 -55.49
CA GLU A 37 -22.53 13.31 -56.29
C GLU A 37 -22.49 14.29 -57.48
N VAL A 38 -21.87 15.47 -57.30
CA VAL A 38 -21.65 16.47 -58.36
C VAL A 38 -20.70 15.97 -59.45
N ALA A 39 -19.68 15.17 -59.09
CA ALA A 39 -18.76 14.58 -60.06
C ALA A 39 -19.46 13.64 -61.06
N LYS A 40 -20.56 12.99 -60.65
CA LYS A 40 -21.24 11.96 -61.44
C LYS A 40 -22.15 12.51 -62.54
N GLU A 41 -22.71 13.72 -62.38
CA GLU A 41 -23.47 14.38 -63.44
C GLU A 41 -22.58 14.89 -64.59
N HIS A 42 -21.33 15.24 -64.31
CA HIS A 42 -20.46 15.88 -65.32
C HIS A 42 -20.00 14.90 -66.42
N GLU A 43 -19.76 13.63 -66.10
CA GLU A 43 -19.42 12.62 -67.11
C GLU A 43 -20.63 12.20 -67.96
N ILE A 44 -21.83 12.16 -67.37
CA ILE A 44 -23.05 11.80 -68.10
C ILE A 44 -23.35 12.80 -69.21
N ARG A 45 -23.12 14.11 -68.99
CA ARG A 45 -23.31 15.12 -70.04
C ARG A 45 -22.29 14.99 -71.20
N LYS A 46 -21.02 14.66 -70.90
CA LYS A 46 -19.99 14.41 -71.93
C LYS A 46 -20.32 13.21 -72.84
N LEU A 47 -21.12 12.26 -72.37
CA LEU A 47 -21.61 11.14 -73.17
C LEU A 47 -22.87 11.47 -73.99
N GLN A 48 -23.52 12.61 -73.76
CA GLN A 48 -24.70 13.06 -74.51
C GLN A 48 -24.34 14.03 -75.66
N GLU A 49 -23.19 14.71 -75.59
CA GLU A 49 -22.68 15.58 -76.67
C GLU A 49 -21.99 14.80 -77.81
N LEU A 50 -21.87 13.46 -77.69
CA LEU A 50 -21.32 12.56 -78.70
C LEU A 50 -22.40 11.85 -79.56
N ILE A 51 -23.64 12.37 -79.56
CA ILE A 51 -24.78 11.80 -80.31
C ILE A 51 -25.48 12.88 -81.15
N HIS A 52 -24.67 13.64 -81.90
CA HIS A 52 -25.11 14.47 -83.02
C HIS A 52 -24.10 14.33 -84.17
N ASP A 53 -24.60 14.57 -85.39
CA ASP A 53 -23.90 14.59 -86.67
C ASP A 53 -23.13 13.31 -87.06
N ASP A 54 -23.87 12.38 -87.70
CA ASP A 54 -23.44 11.81 -88.99
C ASP A 54 -24.65 11.15 -89.71
N GLU A 55 -25.29 11.90 -90.62
CA GLU A 55 -26.24 11.33 -91.59
C GLU A 55 -25.48 10.75 -92.79
N LEU A 56 -25.63 9.45 -93.07
CA LEU A 56 -25.08 8.85 -94.30
C LEU A 56 -26.05 7.87 -94.98
N ASN A 57 -26.25 8.12 -96.27
CA ASN A 57 -27.26 7.53 -97.16
C ASN A 57 -27.38 5.99 -97.11
N ILE A 58 -28.61 5.51 -97.25
CA ILE A 58 -28.94 4.10 -97.55
C ILE A 58 -29.34 4.00 -99.04
N ASP A 59 -28.50 3.34 -99.84
CA ASP A 59 -28.76 3.03 -101.25
C ASP A 59 -29.37 1.61 -101.39
N PRO A 60 -30.56 1.41 -102.01
CA PRO A 60 -31.38 0.22 -101.75
C PRO A 60 -31.30 -0.91 -102.82
N ASP A 61 -30.11 -1.42 -103.18
CA ASP A 61 -30.04 -2.75 -103.83
C ASP A 61 -28.78 -3.59 -103.55
N MET A 62 -28.96 -4.70 -102.82
CA MET A 62 -28.22 -5.95 -103.04
C MET A 62 -28.91 -7.13 -102.35
N LYS A 63 -29.76 -7.84 -103.09
CA LYS A 63 -30.46 -9.05 -102.59
C LYS A 63 -29.51 -10.23 -102.31
N THR A 64 -30.01 -11.12 -101.47
CA THR A 64 -29.58 -12.53 -101.30
C THR A 64 -28.29 -12.83 -100.52
N ASN A 65 -27.24 -12.00 -100.52
CA ASN A 65 -26.01 -12.31 -99.73
C ASN A 65 -26.00 -11.76 -98.29
N GLY A 66 -26.61 -10.60 -98.03
CA GLY A 66 -26.58 -9.96 -96.69
C GLY A 66 -27.21 -10.80 -95.57
N LYS A 67 -28.21 -11.65 -95.88
CA LYS A 67 -28.87 -12.50 -94.87
C LYS A 67 -27.93 -13.53 -94.26
N LEU A 68 -26.98 -14.07 -95.02
CA LEU A 68 -25.99 -15.02 -94.50
C LEU A 68 -25.01 -14.31 -93.56
N LEU A 69 -24.55 -13.11 -93.93
CA LEU A 69 -23.66 -12.30 -93.10
C LEU A 69 -24.31 -11.92 -91.76
N VAL A 70 -25.58 -11.48 -91.79
CA VAL A 70 -26.35 -11.15 -90.59
C VAL A 70 -26.56 -12.38 -89.69
N LEU A 71 -26.86 -13.56 -90.27
CA LEU A 71 -26.93 -14.81 -89.51
C LEU A 71 -25.58 -15.17 -88.87
N LEU A 72 -24.47 -14.95 -89.57
CA LEU A 72 -23.12 -15.22 -89.05
C LEU A 72 -22.74 -14.26 -87.92
N VAL A 73 -23.08 -12.97 -88.03
CA VAL A 73 -22.91 -11.97 -86.96
C VAL A 73 -23.80 -12.30 -85.75
N ILE A 74 -25.04 -12.73 -85.95
CA ILE A 74 -25.92 -13.18 -84.86
C ILE A 74 -25.36 -14.44 -84.19
N LEU A 75 -24.85 -15.42 -84.95
CA LEU A 75 -24.18 -16.60 -84.41
C LEU A 75 -22.92 -16.24 -83.60
N LEU A 76 -22.08 -15.33 -84.11
CA LEU A 76 -20.90 -14.84 -83.40
C LEU A 76 -21.28 -14.06 -82.14
N ALA A 77 -22.36 -13.28 -82.16
CA ALA A 77 -22.89 -12.61 -80.96
C ALA A 77 -23.42 -13.61 -79.93
N ILE A 78 -24.14 -14.67 -80.35
CA ILE A 78 -24.62 -15.74 -79.46
C ILE A 78 -23.45 -16.53 -78.88
N VAL A 79 -22.42 -16.85 -79.69
CA VAL A 79 -21.20 -17.53 -79.22
C VAL A 79 -20.42 -16.62 -78.26
N SER A 80 -20.29 -15.32 -78.55
CA SER A 80 -19.65 -14.37 -77.63
C SER A 80 -20.43 -14.18 -76.34
N PHE A 81 -21.76 -14.18 -76.38
CA PHE A 81 -22.62 -14.02 -75.21
C PHE A 81 -22.66 -15.28 -74.34
N THR A 82 -22.70 -16.46 -74.96
CA THR A 82 -22.57 -17.74 -74.23
C THR A 82 -21.17 -17.92 -73.65
N LEU A 83 -20.12 -17.52 -74.36
CA LEU A 83 -18.76 -17.49 -73.82
C LEU A 83 -18.64 -16.48 -72.67
N PHE A 84 -19.27 -15.30 -72.77
CA PHE A 84 -19.33 -14.32 -71.67
C PHE A 84 -20.10 -14.86 -70.46
N ILE A 85 -21.21 -15.58 -70.65
CA ILE A 85 -21.94 -16.26 -69.56
C ILE A 85 -21.08 -17.37 -68.94
N ILE A 86 -20.34 -18.15 -69.74
CA ILE A 86 -19.41 -19.18 -69.23
C ILE A 86 -18.27 -18.53 -68.45
N ILE A 87 -17.68 -17.44 -68.94
CA ILE A 87 -16.64 -16.67 -68.26
C ILE A 87 -17.20 -16.09 -66.95
N MET A 88 -18.39 -15.49 -66.95
CA MET A 88 -19.07 -15.00 -65.74
C MET A 88 -19.41 -16.12 -64.76
N ALA A 89 -19.86 -17.29 -65.22
CA ALA A 89 -20.10 -18.45 -64.37
C ALA A 89 -18.81 -19.04 -63.79
N CYS A 90 -17.71 -19.01 -64.54
CA CYS A 90 -16.37 -19.31 -64.05
C CYS A 90 -15.89 -18.26 -63.05
N TRP A 91 -16.14 -16.97 -63.29
CA TRP A 91 -15.73 -15.87 -62.42
C TRP A 91 -16.50 -15.87 -61.10
N VAL A 92 -17.81 -16.14 -61.15
CA VAL A 92 -18.65 -16.41 -59.98
C VAL A 92 -18.18 -17.67 -59.26
N ARG A 93 -17.83 -18.75 -59.96
CA ARG A 93 -17.24 -19.95 -59.32
C ARG A 93 -15.87 -19.68 -58.70
N THR A 94 -15.02 -18.82 -59.25
CA THR A 94 -13.75 -18.44 -58.63
C THR A 94 -13.96 -17.48 -57.45
N ALA A 95 -14.91 -16.55 -57.54
CA ALA A 95 -15.29 -15.69 -56.42
C ALA A 95 -15.90 -16.50 -55.27
N GLN A 96 -16.82 -17.43 -55.57
CA GLN A 96 -17.35 -18.41 -54.61
C GLN A 96 -16.21 -19.25 -54.03
N LYS A 97 -15.31 -19.79 -54.86
CA LYS A 97 -14.14 -20.55 -54.36
C LYS A 97 -13.17 -19.70 -53.52
N GLN A 98 -13.21 -18.38 -53.64
CA GLN A 98 -12.41 -17.44 -52.83
C GLN A 98 -13.15 -17.00 -51.55
N THR A 99 -14.47 -17.17 -51.46
CA THR A 99 -15.25 -17.08 -50.20
C THR A 99 -15.39 -18.44 -49.48
N ASP A 100 -15.36 -19.56 -50.20
CA ASP A 100 -15.44 -20.92 -49.66
C ASP A 100 -14.08 -21.39 -49.08
N THR A 101 -12.97 -20.72 -49.42
CA THR A 101 -11.70 -20.86 -48.70
C THR A 101 -11.71 -20.23 -47.31
N THR A 102 -12.83 -19.67 -46.85
CA THR A 102 -12.97 -19.08 -45.51
C THR A 102 -13.70 -19.98 -44.49
N GLU A 103 -13.92 -21.27 -44.77
CA GLU A 103 -14.44 -22.19 -43.75
C GLU A 103 -13.74 -23.56 -43.72
N THR A 104 -12.44 -23.54 -43.37
CA THR A 104 -11.85 -24.61 -42.53
C THR A 104 -10.74 -24.11 -41.62
N SER A 105 -10.84 -22.85 -41.19
CA SER A 105 -10.19 -22.44 -39.95
C SER A 105 -10.86 -23.21 -38.81
N LYS A 106 -10.28 -24.34 -38.40
CA LYS A 106 -10.52 -24.86 -37.05
C LYS A 106 -10.33 -23.70 -36.10
N HIS A 107 -11.31 -23.44 -35.22
CA HIS A 107 -11.10 -22.52 -34.13
C HIS A 107 -9.86 -23.00 -33.35
N THR A 108 -8.77 -22.23 -33.42
CA THR A 108 -7.70 -22.36 -32.46
C THR A 108 -8.21 -21.66 -31.20
N ASP A 109 -8.74 -22.44 -30.25
CA ASP A 109 -9.15 -21.99 -28.91
C ASP A 109 -7.94 -21.58 -28.04
N ILE A 110 -6.87 -21.12 -28.70
CA ILE A 110 -5.55 -20.82 -28.18
C ILE A 110 -5.41 -19.29 -28.22
N CYS A 111 -5.31 -18.68 -27.05
CA CYS A 111 -5.10 -17.24 -26.95
C CYS A 111 -3.70 -16.85 -27.45
N LEU A 112 -3.63 -16.11 -28.56
CA LEU A 112 -2.39 -15.61 -29.17
C LEU A 112 -2.12 -14.12 -28.90
N THR A 113 -2.73 -13.54 -27.87
CA THR A 113 -2.37 -12.18 -27.42
C THR A 113 -0.96 -12.16 -26.84
N LYS A 114 -0.31 -10.98 -26.83
CA LYS A 114 1.02 -10.78 -26.25
C LYS A 114 1.07 -11.30 -24.81
N GLU A 115 0.03 -11.02 -24.03
CA GLU A 115 -0.08 -11.37 -22.62
C GLU A 115 -0.23 -12.88 -22.43
N CYS A 116 -1.07 -13.55 -23.23
CA CYS A 116 -1.20 -15.01 -23.23
C CYS A 116 0.11 -15.71 -23.62
N VAL A 117 0.83 -15.21 -24.64
CA VAL A 117 2.12 -15.78 -25.08
C VAL A 117 3.20 -15.60 -24.01
N LEU A 118 3.30 -14.44 -23.38
CA LEU A 118 4.24 -14.19 -22.28
C LEU A 118 3.92 -15.03 -21.04
N ALA A 119 2.64 -15.19 -20.70
CA ALA A 119 2.21 -16.03 -19.60
C ALA A 119 2.53 -17.51 -19.85
N ALA A 120 2.19 -18.03 -21.04
CA ALA A 120 2.54 -19.39 -21.45
C ALA A 120 4.04 -19.64 -21.41
N ALA A 121 4.86 -18.71 -21.90
CA ALA A 121 6.32 -18.80 -21.86
C ALA A 121 6.88 -18.85 -20.43
N SER A 122 6.37 -18.02 -19.50
CA SER A 122 6.81 -18.07 -18.09
C SER A 122 6.31 -19.30 -17.33
N ILE A 123 5.21 -19.93 -17.75
CA ILE A 123 4.73 -21.19 -17.18
C ILE A 123 5.61 -22.33 -17.69
N GLU A 124 5.79 -22.43 -19.00
CA GLU A 124 6.65 -23.41 -19.66
C GLU A 124 8.08 -23.39 -19.09
N SER A 125 8.70 -22.20 -18.96
CA SER A 125 10.06 -22.10 -18.41
C SER A 125 10.18 -22.60 -16.96
N SER A 126 9.07 -22.72 -16.22
CA SER A 126 9.08 -23.08 -14.80
C SER A 126 8.88 -24.59 -14.54
N ILE A 127 8.18 -25.31 -15.43
CA ILE A 127 7.68 -26.67 -15.18
C ILE A 127 8.78 -27.74 -15.31
N ASP A 128 8.94 -28.60 -14.30
CA ASP A 128 9.89 -29.72 -14.30
C ASP A 128 9.22 -31.04 -14.72
N TYR A 129 9.10 -31.25 -16.04
CA TYR A 129 8.40 -32.40 -16.63
C TYR A 129 8.98 -33.79 -16.26
N SER A 130 10.10 -33.89 -15.56
CA SER A 130 10.59 -35.16 -15.00
C SER A 130 9.83 -35.63 -13.75
N VAL A 131 8.95 -34.79 -13.19
CA VAL A 131 8.12 -35.09 -12.01
C VAL A 131 6.64 -35.03 -12.42
N LYS A 132 5.80 -35.94 -11.90
CA LYS A 132 4.36 -35.89 -12.20
C LYS A 132 3.67 -34.87 -11.29
N PRO A 133 2.67 -34.11 -11.77
CA PRO A 133 1.91 -33.16 -10.95
C PRO A 133 1.21 -33.80 -9.75
N CYS A 134 0.85 -35.08 -9.84
CA CYS A 134 0.21 -35.83 -8.74
C CYS A 134 1.21 -36.42 -7.72
N ASP A 135 2.51 -36.45 -8.04
CA ASP A 135 3.55 -37.01 -7.17
C ASP A 135 4.18 -35.89 -6.32
N ASP A 136 4.55 -34.76 -6.94
CA ASP A 136 4.92 -33.49 -6.28
C ASP A 136 4.58 -32.32 -7.20
N PHE A 137 3.45 -31.64 -6.92
CA PHE A 137 2.99 -30.50 -7.71
C PHE A 137 3.92 -29.28 -7.59
N TYR A 138 4.62 -29.09 -6.46
CA TYR A 138 5.50 -27.95 -6.26
C TYR A 138 6.80 -28.10 -7.06
N GLN A 139 7.40 -29.30 -7.05
CA GLN A 139 8.53 -29.59 -7.93
C GLN A 139 8.11 -29.61 -9.40
N PHE A 140 6.96 -30.19 -9.74
CA PHE A 140 6.42 -30.10 -11.11
C PHE A 140 6.24 -28.64 -11.57
N ALA A 141 5.61 -27.77 -10.79
CA ALA A 141 5.30 -26.41 -11.23
C ALA A 141 6.50 -25.43 -11.17
N CYS A 142 7.41 -25.61 -10.21
CA CYS A 142 8.50 -24.66 -9.93
C CYS A 142 9.92 -25.21 -10.19
N GLY A 143 10.07 -26.48 -10.56
CA GLY A 143 11.35 -27.18 -10.46
C GLY A 143 12.43 -26.71 -11.44
N ARG A 144 12.10 -26.28 -12.67
CA ARG A 144 13.07 -25.62 -13.57
C ARG A 144 13.45 -24.24 -13.02
N TRP A 145 12.45 -23.43 -12.70
CA TRP A 145 12.65 -22.07 -12.17
C TRP A 145 13.55 -22.07 -10.93
N ARG A 146 13.32 -23.00 -9.98
CA ARG A 146 14.15 -23.19 -8.77
C ARG A 146 15.59 -23.58 -9.07
N LYS A 147 15.85 -24.38 -10.10
CA LYS A 147 17.23 -24.74 -10.51
C LYS A 147 17.95 -23.50 -11.04
N GLU A 148 17.33 -22.79 -11.98
CA GLU A 148 17.86 -21.56 -12.60
C GLU A 148 18.09 -20.42 -11.60
N HIS A 149 17.21 -20.28 -10.61
CA HIS A 149 17.24 -19.21 -9.61
C HIS A 149 17.88 -19.64 -8.27
N SER A 150 18.49 -20.84 -8.23
CA SER A 150 19.22 -21.30 -7.05
C SER A 150 20.51 -20.50 -6.87
N LYS A 151 20.71 -19.96 -5.66
CA LYS A 151 21.89 -19.16 -5.30
C LYS A 151 22.77 -19.95 -4.34
N ALA A 152 24.00 -20.24 -4.76
CA ALA A 152 25.00 -20.91 -3.92
C ALA A 152 25.58 -20.01 -2.81
N ASN A 153 25.47 -18.67 -2.94
CA ASN A 153 26.24 -17.69 -2.15
C ASN A 153 25.45 -16.42 -1.73
N LEU A 154 24.15 -16.51 -1.40
CA LEU A 154 23.40 -15.38 -0.81
C LEU A 154 22.44 -15.85 0.29
N SER A 155 22.11 -14.94 1.20
CA SER A 155 21.34 -15.17 2.43
C SER A 155 19.81 -15.22 2.25
N GLU A 156 19.26 -14.54 1.23
CA GLU A 156 17.82 -14.61 0.89
C GLU A 156 17.59 -15.52 -0.33
N SER A 157 16.55 -16.36 -0.25
CA SER A 157 16.07 -17.16 -1.37
C SER A 157 15.29 -16.30 -2.38
N ILE A 158 15.61 -16.43 -3.67
CA ILE A 158 14.80 -15.76 -4.70
C ILE A 158 13.42 -16.41 -4.75
N THR A 159 12.38 -15.59 -4.78
CA THR A 159 11.01 -16.01 -5.08
C THR A 159 10.37 -15.03 -6.07
N LYS A 160 9.21 -15.39 -6.64
CA LYS A 160 8.39 -14.42 -7.40
C LYS A 160 8.01 -13.19 -6.55
N TYR A 161 7.88 -13.35 -5.22
CA TYR A 161 7.64 -12.23 -4.28
C TYR A 161 8.86 -11.33 -4.10
N THR A 162 10.08 -11.87 -3.95
CA THR A 162 11.28 -11.01 -3.84
C THR A 162 11.51 -10.26 -5.15
N LEU A 163 11.40 -10.92 -6.31
CA LEU A 163 11.53 -10.23 -7.60
C LEU A 163 10.51 -9.09 -7.80
N PHE A 164 9.31 -9.24 -7.21
CA PHE A 164 8.28 -8.20 -7.20
C PHE A 164 8.56 -7.08 -6.19
N ARG A 165 8.99 -7.41 -4.96
CA ARG A 165 9.54 -6.44 -3.98
C ARG A 165 10.65 -5.60 -4.61
N ASP A 166 11.63 -6.26 -5.21
CA ASP A 166 12.81 -5.65 -5.83
C ASP A 166 12.46 -4.86 -7.12
N HIS A 167 11.27 -5.09 -7.71
CA HIS A 167 10.71 -4.23 -8.76
C HIS A 167 10.01 -3.00 -8.17
N ASN A 168 9.12 -3.18 -7.19
CA ASN A 168 8.40 -2.08 -6.54
C ASN A 168 9.37 -1.09 -5.86
N GLN A 169 10.42 -1.59 -5.20
CA GLN A 169 11.49 -0.76 -4.62
C GLN A 169 12.21 0.09 -5.68
N ARG A 170 12.45 -0.44 -6.89
CA ARG A 170 12.99 0.38 -8.00
C ARG A 170 12.00 1.42 -8.48
N VAL A 171 10.72 1.10 -8.60
CA VAL A 171 9.68 2.09 -8.96
C VAL A 171 9.64 3.22 -7.93
N LEU A 172 9.63 2.90 -6.63
CA LEU A 172 9.61 3.92 -5.56
C LEU A 172 10.90 4.75 -5.52
N ARG A 173 12.07 4.13 -5.78
CA ARG A 173 13.35 4.83 -5.98
C ARG A 173 13.24 5.83 -7.13
N ASP A 174 12.85 5.37 -8.31
CA ASP A 174 12.79 6.18 -9.53
C ASP A 174 11.81 7.37 -9.37
N LEU A 175 10.77 7.22 -8.56
CA LEU A 175 9.84 8.31 -8.21
C LEU A 175 10.44 9.33 -7.22
N LEU A 176 11.23 8.87 -6.25
CA LEU A 176 11.85 9.72 -5.22
C LEU A 176 13.15 10.40 -5.67
N GLU A 177 13.88 9.80 -6.62
CA GLU A 177 15.09 10.39 -7.23
C GLU A 177 14.79 11.39 -8.36
N LYS A 178 13.56 11.41 -8.91
CA LYS A 178 13.10 12.45 -9.85
C LYS A 178 13.30 13.85 -9.22
N PRO A 179 14.01 14.80 -9.87
CA PRO A 179 14.24 16.14 -9.32
C PRO A 179 12.98 16.85 -8.83
N ILE A 180 13.15 17.72 -7.83
CA ILE A 180 12.04 18.50 -7.26
C ILE A 180 11.59 19.56 -8.28
N GLN A 181 10.29 19.58 -8.58
CA GLN A 181 9.68 20.52 -9.54
C GLN A 181 8.93 21.63 -8.82
N LYS A 182 9.10 22.88 -9.26
CA LYS A 182 8.49 24.07 -8.61
C LYS A 182 6.96 24.03 -8.56
N ASN A 183 6.33 23.28 -9.46
CA ASN A 183 4.88 23.14 -9.61
C ASN A 183 4.32 21.80 -9.11
N GLU A 184 5.11 20.96 -8.44
CA GLU A 184 4.58 19.74 -7.78
C GLU A 184 4.14 20.03 -6.34
N LEU A 185 3.28 19.15 -5.80
CA LEU A 185 2.63 19.31 -4.50
C LEU A 185 3.65 19.37 -3.34
N SER A 186 3.36 20.17 -2.31
CA SER A 186 4.23 20.36 -1.14
C SER A 186 4.55 19.04 -0.44
N SER A 187 3.56 18.15 -0.35
CA SER A 187 3.65 16.77 0.13
C SER A 187 4.70 15.94 -0.64
N ILE A 188 4.72 16.05 -1.97
CA ILE A 188 5.68 15.38 -2.85
C ILE A 188 7.09 15.97 -2.66
N GLN A 189 7.21 17.31 -2.63
CA GLN A 189 8.48 17.99 -2.37
C GLN A 189 9.07 17.56 -1.01
N LYS A 190 8.23 17.42 0.02
CA LYS A 190 8.60 16.93 1.35
C LYS A 190 9.05 15.46 1.32
N ALA A 191 8.35 14.57 0.61
CA ALA A 191 8.75 13.17 0.48
C ALA A 191 10.12 13.01 -0.19
N LYS A 192 10.35 13.71 -1.31
CA LYS A 192 11.66 13.76 -2.00
C LYS A 192 12.76 14.36 -1.12
N THR A 193 12.46 15.43 -0.37
CA THR A 193 13.43 16.07 0.56
C THR A 193 13.83 15.15 1.70
N LEU A 194 12.87 14.40 2.26
CA LEU A 194 13.14 13.40 3.30
C LEU A 194 14.03 12.27 2.75
N TYR A 195 13.67 11.71 1.59
CA TYR A 195 14.46 10.67 0.94
C TYR A 195 15.90 11.13 0.66
N ALA A 196 16.06 12.31 0.06
CA ALA A 196 17.36 12.91 -0.20
C ALA A 196 18.18 13.15 1.09
N SER A 197 17.53 13.47 2.21
CA SER A 197 18.22 13.61 3.50
C SER A 197 18.74 12.28 4.06
N CYS A 198 18.01 11.19 3.86
CA CYS A 198 18.42 9.85 4.26
C CYS A 198 19.57 9.31 3.40
N MET A 199 19.52 9.56 2.09
CA MET A 199 20.56 9.15 1.13
C MET A 199 21.87 9.96 1.23
N ASN A 200 21.90 11.07 1.99
CA ASN A 200 23.06 11.94 2.11
C ASN A 200 24.03 11.45 3.20
N GLU A 201 24.67 10.30 2.96
CA GLU A 201 25.59 9.66 3.90
C GLU A 201 26.75 10.57 4.32
N ASP A 202 27.31 11.37 3.40
CA ASP A 202 28.37 12.33 3.70
C ASP A 202 27.95 13.34 4.78
N MET A 203 26.74 13.93 4.66
CA MET A 203 26.22 14.86 5.65
C MET A 203 25.91 14.17 6.99
N ILE A 204 25.32 12.97 6.95
CA ILE A 204 25.04 12.19 8.17
C ILE A 204 26.35 11.86 8.90
N ASN A 205 27.41 11.51 8.17
CA ASN A 205 28.74 11.24 8.72
C ASN A 205 29.46 12.51 9.23
N GLN A 206 29.29 13.65 8.55
CA GLN A 206 29.86 14.95 8.94
C GLN A 206 29.20 15.51 10.22
N VAL A 207 27.89 15.35 10.35
CA VAL A 207 27.10 15.77 11.53
C VAL A 207 27.32 14.79 12.69
N GLY A 208 27.26 13.49 12.42
CA GLY A 208 27.44 12.41 13.38
C GLY A 208 26.47 12.51 14.56
N SER A 209 26.94 12.11 15.75
CA SER A 209 26.13 12.06 16.97
C SER A 209 25.87 13.40 17.67
N LYS A 210 26.23 14.56 17.09
CA LYS A 210 26.06 15.87 17.78
C LYS A 210 24.59 16.20 18.08
N PRO A 211 23.63 16.09 17.14
CA PRO A 211 22.22 16.39 17.42
C PRO A 211 21.62 15.42 18.44
N LEU A 212 22.12 14.18 18.49
CA LEU A 212 21.78 13.23 19.54
C LEU A 212 22.28 13.72 20.90
N GLN A 213 23.56 14.06 21.03
CA GLN A 213 24.13 14.55 22.30
C GLN A 213 23.41 15.80 22.82
N GLU A 214 23.11 16.75 21.93
CA GLU A 214 22.33 17.96 22.22
C GLU A 214 20.93 17.62 22.75
N LEU A 215 20.18 16.76 22.02
CA LEU A 215 18.84 16.33 22.41
C LEU A 215 18.85 15.52 23.72
N LEU A 216 19.82 14.63 23.92
CA LEU A 216 19.97 13.85 25.15
C LEU A 216 20.12 14.76 26.38
N VAL A 217 20.89 15.85 26.26
CA VAL A 217 21.04 16.84 27.33
C VAL A 217 19.77 17.68 27.50
N SER A 218 19.21 18.25 26.42
CA SER A 218 18.07 19.17 26.52
C SER A 218 16.77 18.48 26.93
N GLU A 219 16.55 17.23 26.52
CA GLU A 219 15.33 16.50 26.82
C GLU A 219 15.45 15.59 28.04
N PHE A 220 16.58 14.90 28.23
CA PHE A 220 16.69 13.82 29.23
C PHE A 220 17.73 14.07 30.34
N GLY A 221 18.38 15.24 30.37
CA GLY A 221 19.43 15.57 31.35
C GLY A 221 20.79 14.92 31.05
N GLY A 222 20.97 14.36 29.85
CA GLY A 222 22.17 13.64 29.41
C GLY A 222 22.16 12.16 29.76
N TRP A 223 22.91 11.35 29.01
CA TRP A 223 23.07 9.91 29.30
C TRP A 223 24.06 9.75 30.47
N PRO A 224 23.67 9.18 31.63
CA PRO A 224 24.56 9.18 32.80
C PRO A 224 25.91 8.52 32.53
N LEU A 225 25.94 7.45 31.73
CA LEU A 225 27.14 6.71 31.32
C LEU A 225 28.21 7.60 30.65
N THR A 226 27.80 8.66 29.95
CA THR A 226 28.67 9.52 29.12
C THR A 226 28.62 11.01 29.48
N TYR A 227 27.73 11.42 30.39
CA TYR A 227 27.56 12.80 30.83
C TYR A 227 27.97 12.96 32.29
N ASP A 228 28.88 13.88 32.55
CA ASP A 228 29.46 14.17 33.87
C ASP A 228 28.50 14.95 34.78
N LYS A 229 27.74 15.88 34.20
CA LYS A 229 26.77 16.76 34.88
C LYS A 229 25.37 16.16 34.98
N TRP A 230 25.23 14.84 34.93
CA TRP A 230 23.95 14.18 35.20
C TRP A 230 23.68 14.16 36.70
N GLU A 231 22.58 14.77 37.13
CA GLU A 231 22.17 14.86 38.53
C GLU A 231 20.94 13.97 38.82
N GLU A 232 21.06 13.06 39.79
CA GLU A 232 19.98 12.16 40.19
C GLU A 232 18.76 12.91 40.76
N SER A 233 18.98 14.05 41.42
CA SER A 233 17.94 14.97 41.91
C SER A 233 17.01 15.51 40.81
N GLN A 234 17.46 15.50 39.55
CA GLN A 234 16.69 15.93 38.39
C GLN A 234 15.99 14.76 37.67
N PHE A 235 16.27 13.51 38.07
CA PHE A 235 15.68 12.33 37.44
C PHE A 235 14.25 12.09 37.94
N ASN A 236 13.32 11.95 36.99
CA ASN A 236 11.97 11.47 37.27
C ASN A 236 11.55 10.45 36.21
N LEU A 237 11.33 9.20 36.65
CA LEU A 237 11.05 8.04 35.80
C LEU A 237 9.89 8.28 34.83
N LEU A 238 8.73 8.72 35.32
CA LEU A 238 7.55 8.95 34.49
C LEU A 238 7.75 10.13 33.53
N THR A 239 8.51 11.16 33.91
CA THR A 239 8.81 12.31 33.04
C THR A 239 9.73 11.92 31.88
N ILE A 240 10.82 11.19 32.12
CA ILE A 240 11.70 10.72 31.04
C ILE A 240 10.99 9.69 30.15
N VAL A 241 10.18 8.78 30.72
CA VAL A 241 9.34 7.85 29.95
C VAL A 241 8.32 8.62 29.09
N LYS A 242 7.69 9.69 29.59
CA LYS A 242 6.78 10.54 28.80
C LYS A 242 7.52 11.15 27.59
N LYS A 243 8.69 11.75 27.83
CA LYS A 243 9.49 12.38 26.76
C LYS A 243 10.01 11.38 25.72
N VAL A 244 10.37 10.16 26.10
CA VAL A 244 10.80 9.12 25.14
C VAL A 244 9.60 8.55 24.34
N ASN A 245 8.42 8.42 24.96
CA ASN A 245 7.19 8.04 24.26
C ASN A 245 6.75 9.11 23.23
N VAL A 246 7.03 10.40 23.46
CA VAL A 246 6.79 11.47 22.46
C VAL A 246 7.53 11.23 21.14
N TYR A 247 8.65 10.50 21.16
CA TYR A 247 9.35 10.03 19.95
C TYR A 247 8.93 8.61 19.54
N GLU A 248 7.69 8.21 19.85
CA GLU A 248 7.06 6.91 19.58
C GLU A 248 7.91 5.72 20.01
N HIS A 249 8.59 5.81 21.16
CA HIS A 249 9.45 4.75 21.66
C HIS A 249 9.09 4.36 23.10
N SER A 250 8.86 3.07 23.31
CA SER A 250 8.58 2.48 24.62
C SER A 250 9.84 1.85 25.23
N THR A 251 10.00 2.00 26.54
CA THR A 251 11.22 1.62 27.26
C THR A 251 10.90 0.79 28.49
N ILE A 252 10.17 1.36 29.46
CA ILE A 252 9.76 0.72 30.71
C ILE A 252 8.37 0.08 30.55
N PHE A 253 7.47 0.73 29.83
CA PHE A 253 6.17 0.22 29.39
C PHE A 253 5.81 0.81 28.02
N ASN A 254 4.86 0.18 27.32
CA ASN A 254 4.29 0.64 26.06
C ASN A 254 2.94 1.31 26.31
N PHE A 255 2.76 2.50 25.73
CA PHE A 255 1.50 3.18 25.61
C PHE A 255 1.19 3.35 24.13
N ASP A 256 0.01 2.92 23.69
CA ASP A 256 -0.38 2.88 22.29
C ASP A 256 -1.83 3.32 22.08
N TYR A 257 -2.22 3.50 20.82
CA TYR A 257 -3.57 3.86 20.40
C TYR A 257 -4.09 2.85 19.38
N LYS A 258 -5.36 2.43 19.49
CA LYS A 258 -6.00 1.60 18.47
C LYS A 258 -7.49 1.91 18.32
N VAL A 259 -8.11 1.35 17.28
CA VAL A 259 -9.57 1.25 17.18
C VAL A 259 -10.07 0.19 18.17
N HIS A 260 -11.21 0.43 18.83
CA HIS A 260 -11.78 -0.53 19.78
C HIS A 260 -12.21 -1.82 19.05
N ASP A 261 -11.89 -3.01 19.60
CA ASP A 261 -12.05 -4.28 18.88
C ASP A 261 -13.51 -4.61 18.52
N THR A 262 -14.45 -4.26 19.42
CA THR A 262 -15.90 -4.49 19.29
C THR A 262 -16.75 -3.25 19.01
N ASP A 263 -16.16 -2.05 18.95
CA ASP A 263 -16.84 -0.81 18.57
C ASP A 263 -15.91 0.00 17.66
N SER A 264 -15.92 -0.35 16.37
CA SER A 264 -14.93 0.17 15.43
C SER A 264 -15.12 1.64 15.06
N PHE A 265 -16.05 2.36 15.69
CA PHE A 265 -16.18 3.82 15.64
C PHE A 265 -15.34 4.53 16.71
N GLN A 266 -14.93 3.84 17.78
CA GLN A 266 -14.19 4.42 18.91
C GLN A 266 -12.68 4.13 18.84
N ARG A 267 -11.89 5.00 19.47
CA ARG A 267 -10.45 4.82 19.68
C ARG A 267 -10.15 4.58 21.16
N MET A 268 -9.24 3.66 21.43
CA MET A 268 -8.86 3.20 22.75
C MET A 268 -7.37 3.39 22.97
N LEU A 269 -7.01 3.77 24.19
CA LEU A 269 -5.63 3.73 24.66
C LEU A 269 -5.30 2.32 25.14
N VAL A 270 -4.09 1.86 24.84
CA VAL A 270 -3.58 0.52 25.19
C VAL A 270 -2.35 0.67 26.07
N LEU A 271 -2.36 -0.02 27.21
CA LEU A 271 -1.23 -0.16 28.11
C LEU A 271 -0.71 -1.60 28.03
N ASP A 272 0.56 -1.77 27.66
CA ASP A 272 1.25 -3.07 27.58
C ASP A 272 2.71 -2.97 28.08
N LYS A 273 3.37 -4.12 28.24
CA LYS A 273 4.83 -4.23 28.37
C LYS A 273 5.55 -3.58 27.15
N PRO A 274 6.82 -3.13 27.27
CA PRO A 274 7.55 -2.49 26.19
C PRO A 274 8.01 -3.49 25.11
N LEU A 275 8.49 -2.97 23.97
CA LEU A 275 9.35 -3.73 23.08
C LEU A 275 10.80 -3.67 23.60
N PHE A 276 11.39 -4.83 23.88
CA PHE A 276 12.80 -4.96 24.28
C PHE A 276 13.76 -4.65 23.12
N GLY A 277 15.05 -4.41 23.40
CA GLY A 277 16.06 -3.99 22.42
C GLY A 277 16.38 -5.06 21.38
N LEU A 278 16.51 -6.30 21.82
CA LEU A 278 16.55 -7.49 20.96
C LEU A 278 15.13 -8.02 20.69
N HIS A 279 14.84 -8.37 19.44
CA HIS A 279 13.47 -8.68 18.97
C HIS A 279 12.79 -9.90 19.59
N PHE A 280 13.55 -10.90 20.07
CA PHE A 280 12.99 -12.16 20.54
C PHE A 280 13.25 -12.40 22.03
N LEU A 281 12.19 -12.59 22.81
CA LEU A 281 12.25 -12.94 24.25
C LEU A 281 13.10 -14.19 24.53
N ALA A 282 13.27 -15.08 23.55
CA ALA A 282 14.13 -16.25 23.64
C ALA A 282 15.61 -15.89 23.93
N TYR A 283 16.10 -14.75 23.44
CA TYR A 283 17.49 -14.32 23.66
C TYR A 283 17.79 -14.01 25.13
N TYR A 284 16.81 -13.53 25.90
CA TYR A 284 16.93 -13.25 27.34
C TYR A 284 16.68 -14.47 28.24
N LYS A 285 16.19 -15.58 27.65
CA LYS A 285 15.65 -16.77 28.37
C LYS A 285 16.45 -18.04 28.20
N ASN A 286 17.26 -18.16 27.15
CA ASN A 286 17.94 -19.40 26.80
C ASN A 286 19.45 -19.16 26.64
N GLU A 287 20.23 -19.87 27.45
CA GLU A 287 21.70 -19.85 27.49
C GLU A 287 22.36 -20.08 26.13
N LYS A 288 21.72 -20.83 25.21
CA LYS A 288 22.16 -20.99 23.82
C LYS A 288 22.39 -19.65 23.09
N TYR A 289 21.67 -18.60 23.50
CA TYR A 289 21.76 -17.26 22.91
C TYR A 289 22.60 -16.28 23.75
N ARG A 290 23.35 -16.75 24.75
CA ARG A 290 24.29 -15.91 25.53
C ARG A 290 25.21 -15.05 24.64
N PRO A 291 25.78 -15.54 23.52
CA PRO A 291 26.58 -14.70 22.61
C PRO A 291 25.82 -13.52 21.97
N VAL A 292 24.49 -13.56 21.91
CA VAL A 292 23.66 -12.43 21.44
C VAL A 292 23.50 -11.38 22.54
N LEU A 293 23.39 -11.80 23.80
CA LEU A 293 23.42 -10.89 24.96
C LEU A 293 24.81 -10.29 25.15
N ASP A 294 25.88 -11.05 24.93
CA ASP A 294 27.26 -10.54 24.96
C ASP A 294 27.49 -9.48 23.87
N ALA A 295 27.04 -9.75 22.64
CA ALA A 295 27.09 -8.78 21.54
C ALA A 295 26.24 -7.51 21.82
N TYR A 296 25.15 -7.64 22.59
CA TYR A 296 24.34 -6.51 23.04
C TYR A 296 25.08 -5.67 24.09
N GLU A 297 25.72 -6.31 25.08
CA GLU A 297 26.59 -5.65 26.08
C GLU A 297 27.74 -4.89 25.40
N GLU A 298 28.44 -5.52 24.44
CA GLU A 298 29.50 -4.88 23.65
C GLU A 298 28.97 -3.72 22.79
N ALA A 299 27.78 -3.83 22.18
CA ALA A 299 27.19 -2.77 21.38
C ALA A 299 26.94 -1.50 22.23
N ILE A 300 26.37 -1.66 23.43
CA ILE A 300 26.16 -0.57 24.38
C ILE A 300 27.51 0.03 24.81
N TYR A 301 28.49 -0.81 25.16
CA TYR A 301 29.82 -0.38 25.58
C TYR A 301 30.56 0.39 24.47
N HIS A 302 30.50 -0.07 23.22
CA HIS A 302 31.09 0.63 22.08
C HIS A 302 30.40 1.97 21.79
N VAL A 303 29.07 2.06 21.92
CA VAL A 303 28.33 3.32 21.77
C VAL A 303 28.69 4.31 22.89
N GLY A 304 28.77 3.85 24.15
CA GLY A 304 29.26 4.67 25.27
C GLY A 304 30.71 5.14 25.08
N LYS A 305 31.58 4.31 24.48
CA LYS A 305 32.95 4.68 24.13
C LYS A 305 33.01 5.73 23.00
N LEU A 306 32.13 5.65 22.00
CA LEU A 306 32.03 6.64 20.92
C LEU A 306 31.51 8.00 21.41
N LEU A 307 30.56 7.99 22.34
CA LEU A 307 30.00 9.20 22.94
C LEU A 307 30.87 9.78 24.09
N GLY A 308 31.84 9.01 24.59
CA GLY A 308 32.80 9.39 25.62
C GLY A 308 32.32 9.04 27.03
N PHE A 309 32.89 8.02 27.66
CA PHE A 309 32.53 7.62 29.03
C PHE A 309 32.85 8.71 30.06
N ARG A 310 31.91 8.96 30.99
CA ARG A 310 32.16 9.76 32.20
C ARG A 310 33.28 9.13 33.07
N ASN A 311 33.25 7.81 33.20
CA ASN A 311 34.25 7.02 33.91
C ASN A 311 34.43 5.68 33.20
N ALA A 312 35.57 5.50 32.51
CA ALA A 312 35.85 4.28 31.75
C ALA A 312 35.99 3.03 32.64
N THR A 313 36.25 3.19 33.94
CA THR A 313 36.40 2.09 34.91
C THR A 313 35.05 1.52 35.32
N SER A 314 34.05 2.36 35.65
CA SER A 314 32.70 1.90 36.00
C SER A 314 31.85 1.54 34.78
N ALA A 315 32.21 2.01 33.58
CA ALA A 315 31.43 1.85 32.36
C ALA A 315 31.01 0.40 32.06
N ARG A 316 31.86 -0.59 32.35
CA ARG A 316 31.51 -2.01 32.14
C ARG A 316 30.37 -2.48 33.04
N ASP A 317 30.39 -2.08 34.29
CA ASP A 317 29.42 -2.55 35.28
C ASP A 317 28.12 -1.73 35.23
N GLU A 318 28.20 -0.45 34.87
CA GLU A 318 27.01 0.36 34.52
C GLU A 318 26.26 -0.19 33.29
N VAL A 319 26.99 -0.73 32.29
CA VAL A 319 26.39 -1.40 31.12
C VAL A 319 25.81 -2.77 31.49
N LYS A 320 26.49 -3.57 32.33
CA LYS A 320 25.92 -4.83 32.84
C LYS A 320 24.65 -4.60 33.66
N ALA A 321 24.60 -3.54 34.48
CA ALA A 321 23.43 -3.20 35.27
C ALA A 321 22.20 -2.91 34.38
N LEU A 322 22.37 -2.11 33.31
CA LEU A 322 21.25 -1.78 32.41
C LEU A 322 20.80 -2.97 31.54
N VAL A 323 21.72 -3.86 31.14
CA VAL A 323 21.37 -5.13 30.48
C VAL A 323 20.67 -6.09 31.43
N ASN A 324 21.11 -6.18 32.70
CA ASN A 324 20.48 -7.03 33.71
C ASN A 324 19.08 -6.54 34.11
N LEU A 325 18.85 -5.22 34.14
CA LEU A 325 17.51 -4.63 34.26
C LEU A 325 16.59 -5.09 33.12
N GLU A 326 17.07 -5.05 31.88
CA GLU A 326 16.30 -5.50 30.71
C GLU A 326 16.02 -7.01 30.73
N ILE A 327 17.02 -7.82 31.11
CA ILE A 327 16.87 -9.27 31.31
C ILE A 327 15.79 -9.58 32.34
N GLN A 328 15.74 -8.85 33.47
CA GLN A 328 14.71 -9.05 34.50
C GLN A 328 13.30 -8.74 33.95
N MET A 329 13.10 -7.58 33.32
CA MET A 329 11.80 -7.20 32.74
C MET A 329 11.35 -8.16 31.62
N ALA A 330 12.27 -8.66 30.79
CA ALA A 330 11.97 -9.67 29.78
C ALA A 330 11.63 -11.06 30.39
N ASN A 331 12.12 -11.33 31.61
CA ASN A 331 12.00 -12.62 32.30
C ASN A 331 10.88 -12.71 33.34
N PHE A 332 10.16 -11.62 33.61
CA PHE A 332 8.88 -11.64 34.32
C PHE A 332 7.98 -12.76 33.76
N ARG A 333 7.38 -13.55 34.66
CA ARG A 333 6.56 -14.72 34.32
C ARG A 333 5.08 -14.43 34.60
N GLN A 334 4.22 -14.90 33.71
CA GLN A 334 2.79 -14.99 33.96
C GLN A 334 2.52 -16.35 34.62
N GLU A 335 2.08 -16.36 35.88
CA GLU A 335 1.90 -17.60 36.65
C GLU A 335 0.64 -18.39 36.24
N ASN A 336 -0.38 -17.71 35.70
CA ASN A 336 -1.63 -18.32 35.25
C ASN A 336 -1.95 -17.96 33.79
N SER A 337 -1.96 -18.96 32.91
CA SER A 337 -2.17 -18.82 31.47
C SER A 337 -3.62 -18.53 31.05
N SER A 338 -4.59 -18.80 31.93
CA SER A 338 -6.02 -18.56 31.71
C SER A 338 -6.38 -17.07 31.53
N ALA A 339 -5.53 -16.15 31.98
CA ALA A 339 -5.77 -14.70 31.92
C ALA A 339 -5.73 -14.11 30.49
N ILE A 340 -5.15 -14.81 29.50
CA ILE A 340 -4.97 -14.30 28.12
C ILE A 340 -6.31 -13.86 27.50
N ILE A 341 -7.39 -14.61 27.77
CA ILE A 341 -8.73 -14.38 27.18
C ILE A 341 -9.43 -13.13 27.76
N SER A 342 -9.03 -12.67 28.95
CA SER A 342 -9.61 -11.49 29.63
C SER A 342 -8.85 -10.18 29.36
N SER A 343 -7.61 -10.27 28.83
CA SER A 343 -6.68 -9.15 28.67
C SER A 343 -7.22 -7.94 27.88
N SER A 344 -8.11 -8.18 26.91
CA SER A 344 -8.64 -7.16 25.99
C SER A 344 -9.90 -6.43 26.49
N ILE A 345 -10.43 -6.77 27.67
CA ILE A 345 -11.59 -6.10 28.25
C ILE A 345 -11.17 -4.68 28.72
N PRO A 346 -11.86 -3.60 28.28
CA PRO A 346 -11.61 -2.26 28.79
C PRO A 346 -11.87 -2.16 30.30
N ILE A 347 -10.99 -1.46 31.01
CA ILE A 347 -11.15 -1.07 32.41
C ILE A 347 -11.26 0.45 32.50
N ARG A 348 -11.86 1.01 33.57
CA ARG A 348 -11.81 2.46 33.79
C ARG A 348 -10.39 2.86 34.21
N LEU A 349 -10.06 4.13 33.99
CA LEU A 349 -8.77 4.69 34.38
C LEU A 349 -8.63 4.84 35.90
N GLU A 350 -9.73 4.90 36.65
CA GLU A 350 -9.72 4.77 38.11
C GLU A 350 -9.34 3.36 38.60
N ASP A 351 -9.89 2.31 37.99
CA ASP A 351 -9.64 0.88 38.32
C ASP A 351 -8.18 0.41 38.03
N ILE A 352 -7.36 1.26 37.40
CA ILE A 352 -6.05 0.87 36.83
C ILE A 352 -5.08 0.27 37.87
N HIS A 353 -5.20 0.69 39.13
CA HIS A 353 -4.34 0.31 40.25
C HIS A 353 -4.92 -0.83 41.12
N ASP A 354 -6.14 -1.32 40.89
CA ASP A 354 -6.85 -2.26 41.78
C ASP A 354 -6.16 -3.62 42.00
N ASN A 355 -5.04 -3.88 41.30
CA ASN A 355 -4.32 -5.14 41.30
C ASN A 355 -2.80 -4.98 41.54
N TYR A 356 -2.28 -3.77 41.79
CA TYR A 356 -0.85 -3.53 42.07
C TYR A 356 -0.61 -2.23 42.86
N SER A 357 0.62 -2.03 43.31
CA SER A 357 1.05 -0.86 44.06
C SER A 357 0.99 0.44 43.20
N GLN A 358 1.08 1.60 43.87
CA GLN A 358 0.84 2.92 43.28
C GLN A 358 2.13 3.68 42.89
N ILE A 359 3.29 3.03 42.80
CA ILE A 359 4.58 3.71 42.61
C ILE A 359 4.69 4.28 41.18
N LEU A 360 4.15 3.57 40.21
CA LEU A 360 3.85 4.10 38.88
C LEU A 360 2.42 4.69 38.90
N ASP A 361 2.31 6.00 39.06
CA ASP A 361 1.05 6.75 38.89
C ASP A 361 0.67 6.88 37.41
N LEU A 362 0.33 5.74 36.81
CA LEU A 362 -0.04 5.60 35.40
C LEU A 362 -1.32 6.38 35.08
N ARG A 363 -2.25 6.52 36.05
CA ARG A 363 -3.43 7.38 35.93
C ARG A 363 -3.04 8.83 35.66
N ASN A 364 -2.24 9.44 36.53
CA ASN A 364 -1.85 10.85 36.34
C ASN A 364 -0.84 11.03 35.20
N PHE A 365 -0.02 10.02 34.88
CA PHE A 365 0.79 10.01 33.64
C PHE A 365 -0.09 10.12 32.39
N LEU A 366 -1.14 9.30 32.28
CA LEU A 366 -2.05 9.30 31.13
C LEU A 366 -2.89 10.58 31.06
N ILE A 367 -3.42 11.07 32.18
CA ILE A 367 -4.15 12.35 32.23
C ILE A 367 -3.23 13.51 31.84
N SER A 368 -2.01 13.58 32.39
CA SER A 368 -1.00 14.60 32.04
C SER A 368 -0.58 14.52 30.57
N LEU A 369 -0.67 13.36 29.93
CA LEU A 369 -0.38 13.18 28.51
C LEU A 369 -1.54 13.65 27.63
N MET A 370 -2.76 13.16 27.88
CA MET A 370 -3.93 13.47 27.04
C MET A 370 -4.40 14.93 27.18
N THR A 371 -4.32 15.51 28.38
CA THR A 371 -4.67 16.92 28.64
C THR A 371 -3.55 17.92 28.30
N SER A 372 -2.40 17.45 27.80
CA SER A 372 -1.28 18.34 27.41
C SER A 372 -1.65 19.30 26.27
N PRO A 373 -1.08 20.52 26.20
CA PRO A 373 -1.38 21.47 25.13
C PRO A 373 -1.13 20.93 23.71
N GLU A 374 -0.18 20.01 23.57
CA GLU A 374 0.17 19.36 22.30
C GLU A 374 -0.85 18.32 21.84
N VAL A 375 -1.65 17.75 22.76
CA VAL A 375 -2.69 16.74 22.49
C VAL A 375 -4.10 17.34 22.51
N GLY A 376 -4.38 18.25 23.45
CA GLY A 376 -5.63 19.03 23.50
C GLY A 376 -6.88 18.27 23.97
N VAL A 377 -6.78 17.03 24.45
CA VAL A 377 -7.92 16.24 24.94
C VAL A 377 -8.18 16.59 26.41
N SER A 378 -8.71 17.79 26.64
CA SER A 378 -8.91 18.38 27.97
C SER A 378 -10.01 17.72 28.82
N ASP A 379 -10.83 16.85 28.22
CA ASP A 379 -11.91 16.11 28.90
C ASP A 379 -11.47 14.71 29.39
N PHE A 380 -10.23 14.29 29.11
CA PHE A 380 -9.73 12.97 29.48
C PHE A 380 -9.57 12.84 31.00
N ASN A 381 -10.28 11.89 31.62
CA ASN A 381 -10.45 11.80 33.07
C ASN A 381 -10.60 10.35 33.57
N ASN A 382 -10.77 10.18 34.89
CA ASN A 382 -10.88 8.89 35.56
C ASN A 382 -11.97 7.94 35.01
N ASN A 383 -13.05 8.47 34.43
CA ASN A 383 -14.14 7.66 33.84
C ASN A 383 -13.80 7.09 32.46
N ASP A 384 -12.75 7.59 31.80
CA ASP A 384 -12.32 7.05 30.51
C ASP A 384 -11.82 5.62 30.64
N THR A 385 -12.04 4.82 29.61
CA THR A 385 -11.65 3.41 29.60
C THR A 385 -10.38 3.18 28.77
N ILE A 386 -9.56 2.24 29.23
CA ILE A 386 -8.32 1.82 28.56
C ILE A 386 -8.25 0.29 28.47
N ILE A 387 -7.46 -0.23 27.54
CA ILE A 387 -7.20 -1.66 27.41
C ILE A 387 -5.84 -1.96 28.06
N HIS A 388 -5.81 -2.82 29.09
CA HIS A 388 -4.60 -3.12 29.86
C HIS A 388 -4.22 -4.61 29.73
N LEU A 389 -3.30 -4.89 28.80
CA LEU A 389 -3.01 -6.24 28.29
C LEU A 389 -2.12 -7.08 29.23
N SER A 390 -0.96 -6.56 29.65
CA SER A 390 0.02 -7.30 30.45
C SER A 390 0.01 -6.91 31.94
N ARG A 391 -1.13 -6.99 32.62
CA ARG A 391 -1.27 -6.57 34.05
C ARG A 391 -0.21 -7.19 34.99
N TRP A 392 0.16 -8.44 34.74
CA TRP A 392 1.23 -9.19 35.43
C TRP A 392 2.63 -8.57 35.27
N TYR A 393 2.90 -7.90 34.15
CA TYR A 393 4.15 -7.19 33.93
C TYR A 393 4.25 -5.98 34.86
N PHE A 394 3.17 -5.20 34.99
CA PHE A 394 3.12 -4.04 35.89
C PHE A 394 3.19 -4.44 37.37
N GLN A 395 2.54 -5.54 37.76
CA GLN A 395 2.68 -6.14 39.10
C GLN A 395 4.15 -6.46 39.47
N ASN A 396 4.92 -7.02 38.54
CA ASN A 396 6.34 -7.30 38.76
C ASN A 396 7.19 -6.01 38.70
N LEU A 397 6.83 -5.07 37.81
CA LEU A 397 7.53 -3.80 37.63
C LEU A 397 7.47 -2.90 38.88
N GLU A 398 6.34 -2.86 39.59
CA GLU A 398 6.20 -2.18 40.89
C GLU A 398 7.22 -2.67 41.94
N SER A 399 7.65 -3.94 41.87
CA SER A 399 8.68 -4.49 42.75
C SER A 399 10.11 -4.19 42.28
N LEU A 400 10.31 -4.12 40.95
CA LEU A 400 11.63 -3.93 40.34
C LEU A 400 12.07 -2.46 40.33
N ILE A 401 11.16 -1.51 40.10
CA ILE A 401 11.51 -0.08 40.05
C ILE A 401 12.15 0.43 41.35
N PRO A 402 11.58 0.20 42.56
CA PRO A 402 12.16 0.71 43.82
C PRO A 402 13.45 0.00 44.24
N SER A 403 13.73 -1.18 43.68
CA SER A 403 14.94 -1.95 43.92
C SER A 403 16.03 -1.73 42.85
N THR A 404 15.75 -0.91 41.83
CA THR A 404 16.71 -0.51 40.80
C THR A 404 17.20 0.92 41.04
N ASP A 405 18.51 1.12 41.02
CA ASP A 405 19.14 2.44 41.06
C ASP A 405 18.66 3.36 39.93
N ASN A 406 18.40 4.64 40.25
CA ASN A 406 17.89 5.65 39.32
C ASN A 406 18.82 5.87 38.12
N ARG A 407 20.14 5.81 38.35
CA ARG A 407 21.13 5.96 37.28
C ARG A 407 21.08 4.80 36.29
N THR A 408 20.80 3.58 36.75
CA THR A 408 20.56 2.39 35.93
C THR A 408 19.27 2.50 35.13
N LEU A 409 18.17 2.98 35.74
CA LEU A 409 16.93 3.28 35.03
C LEU A 409 17.15 4.32 33.91
N ALA A 410 17.82 5.43 34.21
CA ALA A 410 18.17 6.47 33.24
C ALA A 410 19.07 5.94 32.11
N ASN A 411 20.11 5.16 32.46
CA ASN A 411 21.02 4.55 31.50
C ASN A 411 20.29 3.61 30.52
N TYR A 412 19.35 2.79 31.00
CA TYR A 412 18.52 1.91 30.16
C TYR A 412 17.57 2.69 29.24
N ILE A 413 16.81 3.65 29.79
CA ILE A 413 15.81 4.41 29.02
C ILE A 413 16.47 5.19 27.89
N ILE A 414 17.63 5.79 28.15
CA ILE A 414 18.38 6.54 27.15
C ILE A 414 19.08 5.61 26.16
N TRP A 415 19.65 4.47 26.60
CA TRP A 415 20.17 3.47 25.67
C TRP A 415 19.12 3.03 24.65
N LYS A 416 17.89 2.74 25.08
CA LYS A 416 16.78 2.37 24.21
C LYS A 416 16.49 3.43 23.15
N PHE A 417 16.48 4.71 23.54
CA PHE A 417 16.35 5.84 22.61
C PHE A 417 17.54 5.95 21.63
N ILE A 418 18.78 5.73 22.09
CA ILE A 418 19.96 5.72 21.20
C ILE A 418 19.87 4.57 20.19
N LEU A 419 19.46 3.36 20.62
CA LEU A 419 19.25 2.20 19.75
C LEU A 419 18.15 2.44 18.70
N MET A 420 17.10 3.21 19.06
CA MET A 420 16.10 3.67 18.10
C MET A 420 16.71 4.61 17.05
N CYS A 421 17.53 5.59 17.44
CA CYS A 421 18.24 6.47 16.50
C CYS A 421 19.22 5.70 15.60
N MET A 422 19.94 4.71 16.16
CA MET A 422 20.80 3.80 15.39
C MET A 422 20.01 3.02 14.33
N ARG A 423 18.83 2.47 14.66
CA ARG A 423 17.96 1.80 13.68
C ARG A 423 17.57 2.71 12.51
N HIS A 424 17.32 3.99 12.77
CA HIS A 424 16.93 4.95 11.73
C HIS A 424 18.12 5.43 10.88
N GLY A 425 19.36 5.06 11.20
CA GLY A 425 20.57 5.46 10.44
C GLY A 425 21.06 6.88 10.73
N THR A 426 20.52 7.57 11.72
CA THR A 426 20.67 9.03 11.87
C THR A 426 21.98 9.51 12.53
N LEU A 427 22.93 8.61 12.80
CA LEU A 427 24.11 8.87 13.65
C LEU A 427 25.48 8.66 12.95
N GLY A 428 25.48 8.21 11.68
CA GLY A 428 26.68 7.96 10.89
C GLY A 428 27.30 6.56 11.04
N GLU A 429 28.21 6.24 10.13
CA GLU A 429 28.79 4.92 9.85
C GLU A 429 29.27 4.18 11.11
N LYS A 430 29.94 4.87 12.04
CA LYS A 430 30.49 4.26 13.26
C LYS A 430 29.41 3.68 14.17
N PHE A 431 28.25 4.33 14.24
CA PHE A 431 27.09 3.82 14.98
C PHE A 431 26.35 2.77 14.15
N GLN A 432 26.24 2.97 12.83
CA GLN A 432 25.60 2.02 11.93
C GLN A 432 26.34 0.67 11.86
N SER A 433 27.68 0.67 11.92
CA SER A 433 28.50 -0.55 11.97
C SER A 433 28.23 -1.37 13.23
N ILE A 434 28.01 -0.73 14.38
CA ILE A 434 27.62 -1.41 15.62
C ILE A 434 26.21 -1.98 15.48
N TYR A 435 25.26 -1.17 14.97
CA TYR A 435 23.89 -1.61 14.71
C TYR A 435 23.83 -2.82 13.77
N ASN A 436 24.54 -2.77 12.65
CA ASN A 436 24.58 -3.82 11.64
C ASN A 436 25.23 -5.11 12.17
N THR A 437 26.24 -5.00 13.04
CA THR A 437 26.88 -6.16 13.69
C THR A 437 25.91 -6.88 14.64
N LEU A 438 25.15 -6.12 15.42
CA LEU A 438 24.18 -6.62 16.39
C LEU A 438 22.92 -7.19 15.72
N MET A 439 22.30 -6.39 14.84
CA MET A 439 20.94 -6.62 14.34
C MET A 439 20.89 -7.30 12.96
N LYS A 440 21.98 -7.21 12.19
CA LYS A 440 22.15 -7.85 10.86
C LYS A 440 20.97 -7.60 9.89
N PRO A 441 20.61 -6.33 9.63
CA PRO A 441 19.54 -5.99 8.68
C PRO A 441 19.88 -6.48 7.27
N THR A 442 18.87 -6.90 6.50
CA THR A 442 19.05 -7.37 5.11
C THR A 442 18.78 -6.31 4.05
N MET A 443 18.23 -5.16 4.43
CA MET A 443 17.86 -4.06 3.51
C MET A 443 19.08 -3.24 3.09
N THR A 444 19.11 -2.83 1.82
CA THR A 444 20.06 -1.83 1.32
C THR A 444 19.68 -0.41 1.77
N MET A 445 20.64 0.54 1.68
CA MET A 445 20.40 1.93 2.07
C MET A 445 19.23 2.58 1.30
N HIS A 446 19.08 2.26 0.01
CA HIS A 446 17.97 2.78 -0.80
C HIS A 446 16.62 2.24 -0.31
N GLU A 447 16.53 0.95 0.02
CA GLU A 447 15.30 0.34 0.57
C GLU A 447 14.97 0.88 1.97
N HIS A 448 15.99 1.11 2.81
CA HIS A 448 15.83 1.77 4.12
C HIS A 448 15.27 3.18 3.97
N CYS A 449 15.85 4.00 3.09
CA CYS A 449 15.39 5.36 2.87
C CYS A 449 13.99 5.43 2.21
N ILE A 450 13.62 4.46 1.36
CA ILE A 450 12.25 4.32 0.83
C ILE A 450 11.28 3.92 1.95
N ASP A 451 11.67 3.00 2.83
CA ASP A 451 10.86 2.52 3.96
C ASP A 451 10.61 3.64 5.00
N GLU A 452 11.63 4.41 5.38
CA GLU A 452 11.47 5.60 6.24
C GLU A 452 10.58 6.66 5.57
N THR A 453 10.76 6.90 4.26
CA THR A 453 9.97 7.90 3.53
C THR A 453 8.51 7.49 3.36
N THR A 454 8.23 6.21 3.07
CA THR A 454 6.87 5.68 2.94
C THR A 454 6.17 5.57 4.30
N LYS A 455 6.89 5.26 5.39
CA LYS A 455 6.34 5.30 6.76
C LYS A 455 6.00 6.70 7.24
N ALA A 456 6.63 7.74 6.69
CA ALA A 456 6.40 9.14 7.07
C ALA A 456 5.39 9.85 6.16
N LEU A 457 5.48 9.67 4.84
CA LEU A 457 4.67 10.34 3.82
C LEU A 457 4.07 9.36 2.80
N GLY A 458 3.59 8.21 3.29
CA GLY A 458 3.01 7.14 2.47
C GLY A 458 2.06 7.65 1.38
N SER A 459 1.08 8.48 1.75
CA SER A 459 0.08 9.01 0.83
C SER A 459 0.69 9.92 -0.26
N ALA A 460 1.76 10.66 0.06
CA ALA A 460 2.48 11.49 -0.90
C ALA A 460 3.32 10.65 -1.89
N VAL A 461 3.95 9.57 -1.41
CA VAL A 461 4.64 8.61 -2.28
C VAL A 461 3.63 7.86 -3.14
N SER A 462 2.49 7.48 -2.57
CA SER A 462 1.36 6.84 -3.26
C SER A 462 0.77 7.73 -4.35
N LYS A 463 0.67 9.05 -4.14
CA LYS A 463 0.24 10.02 -5.16
C LYS A 463 1.14 9.98 -6.40
N MET A 464 2.45 9.91 -6.22
CA MET A 464 3.40 9.72 -7.34
C MET A 464 3.24 8.34 -8.00
N PHE A 465 3.06 7.28 -7.20
CA PHE A 465 2.88 5.93 -7.71
C PHE A 465 1.63 5.78 -8.57
N ILE A 466 0.46 6.23 -8.10
CA ILE A 466 -0.79 6.06 -8.86
C ILE A 466 -0.83 6.87 -10.16
N ALA A 467 -0.08 7.96 -10.25
CA ALA A 467 0.00 8.76 -11.48
C ALA A 467 0.66 8.00 -12.64
N ASP A 468 1.69 7.20 -12.36
CA ASP A 468 2.43 6.41 -13.35
C ASP A 468 1.90 4.95 -13.47
N TYR A 469 1.24 4.40 -12.44
CA TYR A 469 0.94 2.95 -12.31
C TYR A 469 -0.53 2.55 -12.04
N SER A 470 -1.50 3.48 -12.01
CA SER A 470 -2.92 3.12 -11.81
C SER A 470 -3.71 2.94 -13.11
N ASP A 471 -4.65 1.98 -13.11
CA ASP A 471 -5.62 1.75 -14.17
C ASP A 471 -6.98 1.37 -13.57
N ARG A 472 -7.98 2.25 -13.69
CA ARG A 472 -9.29 2.07 -13.03
C ARG A 472 -10.01 0.80 -13.49
N GLU A 473 -9.94 0.46 -14.78
CA GLU A 473 -10.56 -0.76 -15.32
C GLU A 473 -9.91 -2.04 -14.74
N SER A 474 -8.60 -2.02 -14.44
CA SER A 474 -7.96 -3.12 -13.70
C SER A 474 -8.47 -3.22 -12.26
N TYR A 475 -8.74 -2.10 -11.59
CA TYR A 475 -9.36 -2.10 -10.26
C TYR A 475 -10.81 -2.62 -10.31
N ASP A 476 -11.59 -2.25 -11.33
CA ASP A 476 -12.95 -2.76 -11.54
C ASP A 476 -12.95 -4.28 -11.75
N ILE A 477 -12.01 -4.83 -12.54
CA ILE A 477 -11.87 -6.27 -12.72
C ILE A 477 -11.53 -6.96 -11.38
N VAL A 478 -10.59 -6.41 -10.60
CA VAL A 478 -10.21 -6.99 -9.30
C VAL A 478 -11.32 -6.87 -8.26
N LEU A 479 -12.13 -5.80 -8.28
CA LEU A 479 -13.33 -5.68 -7.44
C LEU A 479 -14.36 -6.76 -7.77
N ASN A 480 -14.62 -7.00 -9.07
CA ASN A 480 -15.48 -8.09 -9.50
C ASN A 480 -14.94 -9.47 -9.07
N MET A 481 -13.61 -9.69 -9.15
CA MET A 481 -12.99 -10.92 -8.64
C MET A 481 -13.20 -11.12 -7.14
N ALA A 482 -13.12 -10.04 -6.35
CA ALA A 482 -13.34 -10.10 -4.90
C ALA A 482 -14.81 -10.42 -4.56
N GLU A 483 -15.76 -9.83 -5.28
CA GLU A 483 -17.19 -10.13 -5.15
C GLU A 483 -17.58 -11.53 -5.68
N GLU A 484 -16.84 -12.11 -6.63
CA GLU A 484 -17.00 -13.52 -7.02
C GLU A 484 -16.45 -14.49 -5.96
N LEU A 485 -15.31 -14.18 -5.32
CA LEU A 485 -14.81 -14.93 -4.16
C LEU A 485 -15.77 -14.86 -2.96
N LYS A 486 -16.44 -13.71 -2.76
CA LYS A 486 -17.50 -13.52 -1.75
C LYS A 486 -18.69 -14.47 -1.97
N LYS A 487 -19.19 -14.54 -3.20
CA LYS A 487 -20.27 -15.48 -3.60
C LYS A 487 -19.84 -16.95 -3.49
N ALA A 488 -18.59 -17.27 -3.83
CA ALA A 488 -18.06 -18.62 -3.69
C ALA A 488 -18.06 -19.08 -2.22
N LEU A 489 -17.74 -18.19 -1.27
CA LEU A 489 -17.84 -18.53 0.16
C LEU A 489 -19.30 -18.69 0.63
N ASP A 490 -20.25 -17.88 0.14
CA ASP A 490 -21.68 -18.09 0.44
C ASP A 490 -22.20 -19.44 -0.10
N HIS A 491 -21.65 -19.97 -1.19
CA HIS A 491 -21.96 -21.31 -1.69
C HIS A 491 -21.39 -22.40 -0.78
N ILE A 492 -20.10 -22.31 -0.44
CA ILE A 492 -19.39 -23.24 0.46
C ILE A 492 -20.06 -23.28 1.84
N LEU A 493 -20.54 -22.14 2.35
CA LEU A 493 -21.25 -22.06 3.64
C LEU A 493 -22.64 -22.72 3.61
N GLU A 494 -23.30 -22.84 2.45
CA GLU A 494 -24.58 -23.57 2.34
C GLU A 494 -24.34 -25.09 2.44
N GLU A 495 -23.37 -25.58 1.66
CA GLU A 495 -23.02 -27.01 1.51
C GLU A 495 -22.16 -27.54 2.67
N SER A 496 -21.93 -26.73 3.70
CA SER A 496 -21.04 -27.06 4.82
C SER A 496 -21.70 -27.99 5.85
N ASP A 497 -21.63 -29.30 5.61
CA ASP A 497 -22.18 -30.38 6.48
C ASP A 497 -21.73 -30.34 7.95
N TRP A 498 -20.58 -29.73 8.27
CA TRP A 498 -20.06 -29.65 9.65
C TRP A 498 -20.63 -28.48 10.47
N MET A 499 -21.44 -27.60 9.85
CA MET A 499 -22.05 -26.44 10.50
C MET A 499 -23.55 -26.63 10.65
N ASP A 500 -24.10 -26.31 11.83
CA ASP A 500 -25.54 -26.20 11.99
C ASP A 500 -26.11 -24.95 11.29
N GLU A 501 -27.41 -24.94 11.04
CA GLU A 501 -28.10 -23.87 10.30
C GLU A 501 -28.04 -22.50 10.98
N ALA A 502 -27.87 -22.43 12.31
CA ALA A 502 -27.67 -21.16 13.01
C ALA A 502 -26.25 -20.63 12.77
N ALA A 503 -25.24 -21.50 12.82
CA ALA A 503 -23.86 -21.19 12.49
C ALA A 503 -23.71 -20.78 11.00
N LYS A 504 -24.34 -21.50 10.06
CA LYS A 504 -24.38 -21.13 8.63
C LYS A 504 -24.99 -19.75 8.43
N LYS A 505 -26.17 -19.50 9.03
CA LYS A 505 -26.88 -18.22 8.93
C LYS A 505 -26.06 -17.06 9.51
N TYR A 506 -25.39 -17.26 10.65
CA TYR A 506 -24.48 -16.27 11.23
C TYR A 506 -23.28 -16.01 10.30
N ALA A 507 -22.64 -17.07 9.79
CA ALA A 507 -21.50 -16.95 8.89
C ALA A 507 -21.86 -16.21 7.59
N LYS A 508 -23.03 -16.47 7.00
CA LYS A 508 -23.54 -15.74 5.82
C LYS A 508 -23.89 -14.29 6.11
N ALA A 509 -24.55 -14.01 7.24
CA ALA A 509 -24.80 -12.64 7.68
C ALA A 509 -23.47 -11.87 7.82
N LYS A 510 -22.48 -12.48 8.47
CA LYS A 510 -21.12 -11.95 8.57
C LYS A 510 -20.46 -11.78 7.18
N ASN A 511 -20.59 -12.76 6.29
CA ASN A 511 -20.05 -12.72 4.93
C ASN A 511 -20.54 -11.49 4.14
N SER A 512 -21.82 -11.17 4.28
CA SER A 512 -22.47 -10.04 3.60
C SER A 512 -21.84 -8.68 3.94
N TYR A 513 -21.39 -8.49 5.19
CA TYR A 513 -20.81 -7.24 5.68
C TYR A 513 -19.39 -6.95 5.18
N MET A 514 -18.68 -7.92 4.58
CA MET A 514 -17.33 -7.67 4.07
C MET A 514 -17.35 -6.63 2.94
N LYS A 515 -16.45 -5.65 3.03
CA LYS A 515 -16.18 -4.61 2.02
C LYS A 515 -14.80 -4.80 1.41
N PHE A 516 -14.65 -4.42 0.15
CA PHE A 516 -13.37 -4.42 -0.56
C PHE A 516 -12.95 -3.00 -0.94
N LYS A 517 -11.70 -2.65 -0.67
CA LYS A 517 -11.03 -1.43 -1.13
C LYS A 517 -9.93 -1.81 -2.12
N ILE A 518 -10.04 -1.36 -3.36
CA ILE A 518 -9.12 -1.74 -4.46
C ILE A 518 -8.41 -0.50 -4.98
N GLY A 519 -7.10 -0.56 -5.20
CA GLY A 519 -6.35 0.55 -5.79
C GLY A 519 -5.85 1.58 -4.78
N TYR A 520 -6.58 2.69 -4.62
CA TYR A 520 -6.18 3.82 -3.76
C TYR A 520 -7.34 4.60 -3.13
N PRO A 521 -7.11 5.36 -2.02
CA PRO A 521 -8.12 6.22 -1.43
C PRO A 521 -8.36 7.51 -2.24
N ASP A 522 -9.62 7.91 -2.35
CA ASP A 522 -10.13 9.14 -2.98
C ASP A 522 -9.39 10.41 -2.57
N VAL A 523 -8.82 10.44 -1.36
CA VAL A 523 -8.04 11.59 -0.86
C VAL A 523 -6.77 11.87 -1.70
N LEU A 524 -6.25 10.88 -2.44
CA LEU A 524 -5.17 11.08 -3.40
C LEU A 524 -5.63 11.78 -4.68
N GLU A 525 -6.94 11.92 -4.93
CA GLU A 525 -7.48 12.74 -6.01
C GLU A 525 -7.64 14.22 -5.58
N ASN A 526 -7.47 14.53 -4.29
CA ASN A 526 -7.59 15.88 -3.73
C ASN A 526 -6.22 16.42 -3.26
N ASP A 527 -5.52 17.07 -4.17
CA ASP A 527 -4.19 17.67 -3.96
C ASP A 527 -4.12 18.59 -2.72
N THR A 528 -5.16 19.39 -2.48
CA THR A 528 -5.24 20.31 -1.33
C THR A 528 -5.35 19.54 -0.01
N ALA A 529 -6.14 18.45 0.03
CA ALA A 529 -6.25 17.61 1.21
C ALA A 529 -4.94 16.86 1.50
N LEU A 530 -4.26 16.38 0.46
CA LEU A 530 -2.97 15.70 0.56
C LEU A 530 -1.87 16.63 1.10
N ASP A 531 -1.78 17.87 0.61
CA ASP A 531 -0.81 18.85 1.15
C ASP A 531 -1.14 19.26 2.59
N GLN A 532 -2.43 19.36 2.93
CA GLN A 532 -2.89 19.67 4.29
C GLN A 532 -2.55 18.57 5.29
N MET A 533 -2.53 17.29 4.90
CA MET A 533 -2.09 16.18 5.77
C MET A 533 -0.66 16.36 6.28
N TYR A 534 0.21 16.95 5.46
CA TYR A 534 1.64 17.09 5.74
C TYR A 534 2.04 18.52 6.12
N ILE A 535 1.09 19.39 6.48
CA ILE A 535 1.33 20.83 6.70
C ILE A 535 2.35 21.08 7.82
N ASN A 536 2.30 20.34 8.93
CA ASN A 536 3.21 20.48 10.07
C ASN A 536 4.66 20.01 9.77
N TYR A 537 4.88 19.23 8.71
CA TYR A 537 6.21 18.74 8.37
C TYR A 537 6.99 19.76 7.54
N THR A 538 8.11 20.23 8.08
CA THR A 538 9.13 21.01 7.38
C THR A 538 10.45 20.25 7.47
N PHE A 539 10.89 19.67 6.35
CA PHE A 539 12.14 18.91 6.28
C PHE A 539 13.25 19.73 5.63
N ASN A 540 14.48 19.43 6.01
CA ASN A 540 15.67 19.94 5.35
C ASN A 540 16.55 18.76 4.89
N LYS A 541 16.99 18.81 3.62
CA LYS A 541 17.83 17.78 2.98
C LYS A 541 19.16 17.51 3.70
N ASP A 542 19.62 18.44 4.55
CA ASP A 542 20.92 18.34 5.23
C ASP A 542 20.79 17.93 6.72
N THR A 543 19.58 17.65 7.23
CA THR A 543 19.33 17.40 8.67
C THR A 543 18.44 16.18 8.94
N PHE A 544 18.87 14.99 8.50
CA PHE A 544 18.07 13.76 8.58
C PHE A 544 17.67 13.37 10.01
N PHE A 545 18.55 13.53 11.00
CA PHE A 545 18.22 13.28 12.41
C PHE A 545 17.01 14.11 12.86
N GLN A 546 17.03 15.42 12.59
CA GLN A 546 15.94 16.35 12.93
C GLN A 546 14.65 16.02 12.17
N ASN A 547 14.75 15.60 10.91
CA ASN A 547 13.58 15.16 10.13
C ASN A 547 12.91 13.95 10.80
N ILE A 548 13.67 12.92 11.21
CA ILE A 548 13.14 11.74 11.91
C ILE A 548 12.57 12.10 13.29
N MET A 549 13.22 12.99 14.06
CA MET A 549 12.68 13.44 15.35
C MET A 549 11.34 14.18 15.18
N LEU A 550 11.23 15.05 14.17
CA LEU A 550 10.00 15.76 13.82
C LEU A 550 8.87 14.80 13.39
N ILE A 551 9.17 13.83 12.52
CA ILE A 551 8.22 12.80 12.07
C ILE A 551 7.58 12.08 13.25
N ARG A 552 8.42 11.61 14.18
CA ARG A 552 7.96 10.80 15.31
C ARG A 552 7.17 11.65 16.32
N LYS A 553 7.65 12.87 16.62
CA LYS A 553 6.97 13.82 17.51
C LYS A 553 5.58 14.23 17.01
N GLU A 554 5.47 14.65 15.75
CA GLU A 554 4.15 15.04 15.22
C GLU A 554 3.23 13.85 14.97
N ARG A 555 3.73 12.68 14.54
CA ARG A 555 2.88 11.48 14.41
C ARG A 555 2.30 11.02 15.74
N PHE A 556 3.12 11.00 16.81
CA PHE A 556 2.65 10.71 18.17
C PHE A 556 1.49 11.63 18.59
N TYR A 557 1.70 12.95 18.54
CA TYR A 557 0.65 13.89 18.94
C TYR A 557 -0.55 13.87 17.99
N ALA A 558 -0.35 13.76 16.68
CA ALA A 558 -1.45 13.64 15.70
C ALA A 558 -2.35 12.43 15.96
N ASN A 559 -1.80 11.31 16.42
CA ASN A 559 -2.58 10.14 16.79
C ASN A 559 -3.40 10.37 18.09
N LEU A 560 -2.81 11.01 19.11
CA LEU A 560 -3.51 11.29 20.36
C LEU A 560 -4.58 12.40 20.24
N ARG A 561 -4.34 13.43 19.42
CA ARG A 561 -5.33 14.47 19.03
C ARG A 561 -6.61 13.86 18.42
N ARG A 562 -6.54 12.62 17.91
CA ARG A 562 -7.66 11.90 17.28
C ARG A 562 -8.43 11.00 18.26
N PHE A 563 -8.07 10.92 19.55
CA PHE A 563 -8.70 10.03 20.52
C PHE A 563 -10.22 10.22 20.63
N ARG A 564 -10.71 11.47 20.71
CA ARG A 564 -12.15 11.79 20.72
C ARG A 564 -12.81 11.84 19.33
N GLN A 565 -12.03 11.69 18.27
CA GLN A 565 -12.58 11.73 16.90
C GLN A 565 -13.12 10.35 16.52
N PRO A 566 -14.30 10.26 15.88
CA PRO A 566 -14.82 9.00 15.39
C PRO A 566 -13.86 8.39 14.36
N VAL A 567 -13.85 7.06 14.28
CA VAL A 567 -13.16 6.35 13.20
C VAL A 567 -14.01 6.45 11.95
N THR A 568 -13.45 6.95 10.86
CA THR A 568 -14.17 7.05 9.58
C THR A 568 -14.03 5.76 8.78
N ASN A 569 -15.01 5.45 7.93
CA ASN A 569 -14.92 4.28 7.04
C ASN A 569 -13.85 4.48 5.97
N ASP A 570 -13.49 5.72 5.66
CA ASP A 570 -12.66 6.10 4.51
C ASP A 570 -11.15 6.00 4.80
N GLU A 571 -10.76 5.82 6.07
CA GLU A 571 -9.38 5.49 6.46
C GLU A 571 -8.96 4.12 5.88
N TRP A 572 -7.88 4.10 5.10
CA TRP A 572 -7.24 2.87 4.59
C TRP A 572 -6.21 2.34 5.60
N ILE A 573 -6.05 1.00 5.64
CA ILE A 573 -5.11 0.34 6.57
C ILE A 573 -3.68 0.19 6.03
N VAL A 574 -3.51 0.28 4.71
CA VAL A 574 -2.21 0.23 4.03
C VAL A 574 -2.22 1.19 2.85
N GLU A 575 -1.06 1.73 2.55
CA GLU A 575 -0.85 2.65 1.42
C GLU A 575 -0.93 1.90 0.08
N PRO A 576 -1.37 2.55 -1.02
CA PRO A 576 -1.38 1.98 -2.37
C PRO A 576 -0.06 1.33 -2.84
N THR A 577 1.08 1.75 -2.30
CA THR A 577 2.42 1.21 -2.59
C THR A 577 2.74 -0.11 -1.89
N HIS A 578 1.87 -0.60 -0.99
CA HIS A 578 2.08 -1.79 -0.18
C HIS A 578 1.96 -3.09 -0.98
N ILE A 579 2.98 -3.94 -0.91
CA ILE A 579 3.15 -5.13 -1.78
C ILE A 579 2.37 -6.39 -1.34
N SER A 580 1.30 -6.25 -0.56
CA SER A 580 0.43 -7.35 -0.12
C SER A 580 -1.02 -6.89 0.09
N VAL A 581 -1.97 -7.79 -0.15
CA VAL A 581 -3.36 -7.66 0.32
C VAL A 581 -3.39 -7.69 1.85
N SER A 582 -4.23 -6.86 2.47
CA SER A 582 -4.38 -6.73 3.92
C SER A 582 -5.85 -6.74 4.34
N SER A 583 -6.14 -7.18 5.57
CA SER A 583 -7.49 -7.28 6.15
C SER A 583 -7.59 -6.49 7.46
N TYR A 584 -8.66 -5.72 7.64
CA TYR A 584 -8.95 -5.04 8.91
C TYR A 584 -10.12 -5.69 9.63
N SER A 585 -9.80 -6.50 10.63
CA SER A 585 -10.78 -7.40 11.23
C SER A 585 -11.91 -6.69 11.98
N THR A 586 -11.74 -5.43 12.37
CA THR A 586 -12.73 -4.63 13.13
C THR A 586 -13.66 -3.78 12.25
N LYS A 587 -13.33 -3.55 10.96
CA LYS A 587 -14.20 -2.82 10.00
C LYS A 587 -14.84 -3.71 8.94
N SER A 588 -14.64 -5.03 9.01
CA SER A 588 -15.15 -5.98 8.01
C SER A 588 -14.61 -5.65 6.61
N GLU A 589 -13.29 -5.43 6.49
CA GLU A 589 -12.70 -4.81 5.30
C GLU A 589 -11.43 -5.51 4.81
N ILE A 590 -11.30 -5.66 3.49
CA ILE A 590 -10.08 -6.11 2.80
C ILE A 590 -9.60 -5.02 1.85
N THR A 591 -8.31 -4.67 1.96
CA THR A 591 -7.63 -3.71 1.08
C THR A 591 -6.69 -4.45 0.14
N VAL A 592 -6.87 -4.25 -1.17
CA VAL A 592 -5.96 -4.66 -2.25
C VAL A 592 -5.27 -3.40 -2.79
N PRO A 593 -4.03 -3.10 -2.37
CA PRO A 593 -3.33 -1.89 -2.81
C PRO A 593 -3.05 -1.90 -4.31
N GLY A 594 -3.01 -0.71 -4.93
CA GLY A 594 -2.72 -0.56 -6.36
C GLY A 594 -1.43 -1.27 -6.81
N ALA A 595 -0.39 -1.27 -5.97
CA ALA A 595 0.86 -1.99 -6.23
C ALA A 595 0.68 -3.50 -6.39
N VAL A 596 -0.39 -4.11 -5.85
CA VAL A 596 -0.70 -5.54 -6.01
C VAL A 596 -1.52 -5.80 -7.29
N VAL A 597 -2.17 -4.79 -7.88
CA VAL A 597 -2.99 -4.92 -9.10
C VAL A 597 -2.14 -4.80 -10.37
N GLN A 598 -0.99 -5.47 -10.37
CA GLN A 598 -0.04 -5.52 -11.47
C GLN A 598 0.77 -6.83 -11.46
N SER A 599 1.62 -7.03 -12.48
CA SER A 599 2.47 -8.22 -12.59
C SER A 599 3.39 -8.37 -11.37
N PRO A 600 3.50 -9.55 -10.74
CA PRO A 600 3.07 -10.86 -11.25
C PRO A 600 1.67 -11.32 -10.78
N TYR A 601 0.96 -10.54 -9.96
CA TYR A 601 -0.29 -10.97 -9.32
C TYR A 601 -1.54 -10.70 -10.17
N PHE A 602 -1.54 -9.63 -10.96
CA PHE A 602 -2.64 -9.31 -11.85
C PHE A 602 -2.14 -8.80 -13.19
N ILE A 603 -2.70 -9.33 -14.28
CA ILE A 603 -2.50 -8.77 -15.62
C ILE A 603 -3.88 -8.69 -16.28
N LYS A 604 -4.29 -7.46 -16.61
CA LYS A 604 -5.59 -7.08 -17.18
C LYS A 604 -6.07 -7.94 -18.36
N ARG A 605 -5.13 -8.44 -19.17
CA ARG A 605 -5.37 -9.22 -20.39
C ARG A 605 -4.89 -10.67 -20.33
N ASN A 606 -4.52 -11.17 -19.14
CA ASN A 606 -4.32 -12.60 -18.95
C ASN A 606 -5.66 -13.35 -18.98
N PRO A 607 -5.66 -14.66 -19.30
CA PRO A 607 -6.78 -15.54 -18.99
C PRO A 607 -7.12 -15.45 -17.50
N MET A 608 -8.41 -15.30 -17.17
CA MET A 608 -8.85 -15.07 -15.78
C MET A 608 -8.47 -16.22 -14.83
N SER A 609 -8.27 -17.44 -15.33
CA SER A 609 -7.71 -18.56 -14.56
C SER A 609 -6.34 -18.26 -13.96
N LEU A 610 -5.51 -17.45 -14.62
CA LEU A 610 -4.21 -17.04 -14.07
C LEU A 610 -4.36 -15.96 -13.00
N ASN A 611 -5.23 -14.96 -13.21
CA ASN A 611 -5.51 -13.92 -12.21
C ASN A 611 -6.17 -14.54 -10.95
N TYR A 612 -7.11 -15.47 -11.11
CA TYR A 612 -7.67 -16.27 -10.02
C TYR A 612 -6.69 -17.24 -9.37
N GLY A 613 -5.66 -17.70 -10.09
CA GLY A 613 -4.58 -18.52 -9.55
C GLY A 613 -3.45 -17.75 -8.86
N SER A 614 -3.43 -16.41 -8.91
CA SER A 614 -2.30 -15.58 -8.42
C SER A 614 -2.70 -14.47 -7.47
N LEU A 615 -3.62 -13.56 -7.84
CA LEU A 615 -4.22 -12.59 -6.91
C LEU A 615 -5.39 -13.21 -6.12
N GLY A 616 -6.18 -14.07 -6.76
CA GLY A 616 -7.31 -14.76 -6.13
C GLY A 616 -7.00 -15.39 -4.76
N PRO A 617 -5.89 -16.14 -4.59
CA PRO A 617 -5.54 -16.76 -3.30
C PRO A 617 -5.07 -15.76 -2.25
N LEU A 618 -4.53 -14.61 -2.64
CA LEU A 618 -4.15 -13.54 -1.69
C LEU A 618 -5.39 -12.86 -1.10
N ILE A 619 -6.39 -12.57 -1.93
CA ILE A 619 -7.69 -12.06 -1.48
C ILE A 619 -8.38 -13.11 -0.62
N GLY A 620 -8.49 -14.35 -1.11
CA GLY A 620 -9.11 -15.48 -0.39
C GLY A 620 -8.47 -15.77 0.97
N MET A 621 -7.13 -15.73 1.09
CA MET A 621 -6.44 -15.92 2.36
C MET A 621 -6.80 -14.84 3.39
N ARG A 622 -6.83 -13.56 2.98
CA ARG A 622 -7.27 -12.45 3.85
C ARG A 622 -8.74 -12.52 4.19
N TYR A 623 -9.55 -13.17 3.37
CA TYR A 623 -10.97 -13.38 3.60
C TYR A 623 -11.26 -14.50 4.60
N ILE A 624 -10.59 -15.65 4.47
CA ILE A 624 -10.74 -16.79 5.39
C ILE A 624 -10.22 -16.46 6.80
N HIS A 625 -9.23 -15.56 6.95
CA HIS A 625 -8.84 -15.01 8.26
C HIS A 625 -10.01 -14.39 9.05
N TRP A 626 -11.07 -13.92 8.38
CA TRP A 626 -12.24 -13.35 9.06
C TRP A 626 -13.17 -14.41 9.68
N PHE A 627 -12.96 -15.69 9.33
CA PHE A 627 -13.67 -16.87 9.84
C PHE A 627 -12.74 -17.84 10.61
N ASP A 628 -11.46 -17.51 10.78
CA ASP A 628 -10.49 -18.35 11.49
C ASP A 628 -10.72 -18.39 13.01
N VAL A 629 -9.86 -19.12 13.74
CA VAL A 629 -9.94 -19.29 15.21
C VAL A 629 -9.94 -17.98 16.02
N THR A 630 -9.46 -16.89 15.43
CA THR A 630 -9.49 -15.52 15.96
C THR A 630 -10.62 -14.74 15.31
N GLY A 631 -10.70 -14.74 13.97
CA GLY A 631 -11.67 -13.97 13.20
C GLY A 631 -13.11 -14.24 13.60
N LYS A 632 -13.47 -15.51 13.86
CA LYS A 632 -14.83 -15.92 14.26
C LYS A 632 -15.31 -15.40 15.64
N LYS A 633 -14.45 -14.73 16.41
CA LYS A 633 -14.79 -14.11 17.71
C LYS A 633 -15.20 -12.65 17.58
N LEU A 634 -14.95 -12.04 16.43
CA LEU A 634 -15.38 -10.69 16.07
C LEU A 634 -16.73 -10.80 15.38
N ASN A 635 -17.67 -9.92 15.73
CA ASN A 635 -19.01 -9.84 15.11
C ASN A 635 -19.00 -8.88 13.92
#